data_AF-E8LHU9-F1
#
_entry.id   AF-E8LHU9-F1
#
_cell.length_a   1.000
_cell.length_b   1.000
_cell.length_c   1.000
_cell.angle_alpha   90.00
_cell.angle_beta   90.00
_cell.angle_gamma   90.00
#
_symmetry.space_group_name_H-M   'P 1'
#
loop_
_entity.id
_entity.type
_entity.pdbx_description
1 polymer ?
#
loop_
_entity_poly.entity_id
_entity_poly.type
_entity_poly.pdbx_seq_one_letter_code
_entity_poly.pdbx_strand_id
1 'polypeptide(L)'
;MINKKKVLLASLGTLGGLAAVAVAGFMVAGPMVYDAKLSSVLNLIEKRVSGLNLSYEETSSGLFSREGIVHWSFPLNRSNDFNLNDLSGSTSIKVVFAPFAINGEFHSEKGGTLDALLQQNLIAGFAYQGAFKVKALLPEVNLAVKTDNTVLGLEDGKCALGQIALFISASSPDKADLEFNAAGFNCKSDVKYAGQSAYSVKLEGLNIKGHPTYINKNININGISLGLADFYADFSTLYAIGFSPDDAVRDPSLREYFSVHGIGADFEIKDPDKDGFSEVISDGSGNLAFAFPFVEYGERQELTEFNDFKYNFSLGKINLKELIKVFKVSEKEFLAQLIKAVGNNVQFKLNNLSSSYKKDGFVISGTADALIDKEKFKVKDIRADFDVKSGKDFTDYLVHKERSDLISSSLAEGKITFEDPYYVTKFKLQNGDVTLNGVPFKAEIDD
;
A
#
# COMPACT_ATOMS: atom_id res chain seq x y z
N MET A 1 13.39 13.75 18.33
CA MET A 1 12.44 12.61 18.29
C MET A 1 12.74 11.80 17.04
N ILE A 2 13.37 10.64 17.18
CA ILE A 2 13.53 9.69 16.08
C ILE A 2 12.12 9.18 15.74
N ASN A 3 11.74 9.25 14.47
CA ASN A 3 10.40 8.87 14.05
C ASN A 3 10.26 7.34 14.21
N LYS A 4 9.54 6.88 15.24
CA LYS A 4 9.26 5.46 15.54
C LYS A 4 8.79 4.67 14.30
N LYS A 5 8.11 5.34 13.35
CA LYS A 5 7.70 4.81 12.03
C LYS A 5 8.88 4.43 11.13
N LYS A 6 9.94 5.25 11.10
CA LYS A 6 11.15 5.01 10.29
C LYS A 6 11.94 3.82 10.81
N VAL A 7 12.00 3.64 12.14
CA VAL A 7 12.68 2.50 12.79
C VAL A 7 12.00 1.18 12.42
N LEU A 8 10.66 1.13 12.50
CA LEU A 8 9.88 -0.07 12.18
C LEU A 8 9.96 -0.42 10.68
N LEU A 9 9.83 0.58 9.80
CA LEU A 9 9.98 0.38 8.36
C LEU A 9 11.40 -0.03 7.96
N ALA A 10 12.42 0.55 8.58
CA ALA A 10 13.81 0.20 8.32
C ALA A 10 14.14 -1.22 8.78
N SER A 11 13.65 -1.63 9.96
CA SER A 11 13.83 -3.00 10.50
C SER A 11 13.06 -4.05 9.68
N LEU A 12 11.83 -3.78 9.28
CA LEU A 12 11.06 -4.65 8.37
C LEU A 12 11.70 -4.75 6.99
N GLY A 13 12.19 -3.63 6.45
CA GLY A 13 12.91 -3.58 5.17
C GLY A 13 14.25 -4.31 5.21
N THR A 14 14.98 -4.25 6.33
CA THR A 14 16.22 -5.03 6.51
C THR A 14 15.95 -6.51 6.72
N LEU A 15 14.87 -6.90 7.41
CA LEU A 15 14.49 -8.30 7.58
C LEU A 15 13.97 -8.93 6.29
N GLY A 16 13.13 -8.21 5.53
CA GLY A 16 12.72 -8.62 4.18
C GLY A 16 13.90 -8.68 3.22
N GLY A 17 14.85 -7.74 3.34
CA GLY A 17 16.11 -7.73 2.60
C GLY A 17 16.99 -8.94 2.94
N LEU A 18 17.25 -9.20 4.23
CA LEU A 18 18.03 -10.33 4.73
C LEU A 18 17.42 -11.67 4.31
N ALA A 19 16.09 -11.79 4.36
CA ALA A 19 15.39 -13.01 3.98
C ALA A 19 15.40 -13.24 2.45
N ALA A 20 15.14 -12.20 1.65
CA ALA A 20 15.23 -12.28 0.17
C ALA A 20 16.65 -12.59 -0.30
N VAL A 21 17.65 -12.11 0.44
CA VAL A 21 19.06 -12.33 0.17
C VAL A 21 19.50 -13.73 0.59
N ALA A 22 19.04 -14.23 1.74
CA ALA A 22 19.21 -15.63 2.14
C ALA A 22 18.65 -16.57 1.06
N VAL A 23 17.45 -16.29 0.55
CA VAL A 23 16.82 -17.00 -0.58
C VAL A 23 17.64 -16.90 -1.87
N ALA A 24 18.15 -15.73 -2.22
CA ALA A 24 19.03 -15.57 -3.39
C ALA A 24 20.35 -16.34 -3.23
N GLY A 25 20.89 -16.44 -2.01
CA GLY A 25 22.03 -17.28 -1.69
C GLY A 25 21.74 -18.77 -1.87
N PHE A 26 20.58 -19.23 -1.37
CA PHE A 26 20.16 -20.62 -1.49
C PHE A 26 19.76 -21.01 -2.93
N MET A 27 19.21 -20.10 -3.74
CA MET A 27 18.93 -20.31 -5.16
C MET A 27 20.19 -20.54 -6.00
N VAL A 28 21.27 -19.81 -5.71
CA VAL A 28 22.55 -19.95 -6.44
C VAL A 28 23.33 -21.16 -5.94
N ALA A 29 23.17 -21.53 -4.67
CA ALA A 29 23.87 -22.64 -4.05
C ALA A 29 23.16 -23.98 -4.16
N GLY A 30 21.85 -24.02 -4.45
CA GLY A 30 21.02 -25.24 -4.53
C GLY A 30 21.62 -26.40 -5.35
N PRO A 31 22.32 -26.16 -6.48
CA PRO A 31 23.01 -27.22 -7.22
C PRO A 31 24.36 -27.67 -6.61
N MET A 32 24.89 -26.95 -5.62
CA MET A 32 26.23 -27.14 -5.03
C MET A 32 26.21 -27.63 -3.57
N VAL A 33 25.05 -27.77 -2.92
CA VAL A 33 24.96 -28.16 -1.51
C VAL A 33 24.72 -29.67 -1.35
N TYR A 34 25.72 -30.44 -1.78
CA TYR A 34 26.09 -31.67 -1.10
C TYR A 34 27.55 -31.45 -0.67
N ASP A 35 27.76 -31.33 0.64
CA ASP A 35 29.02 -31.06 1.35
C ASP A 35 29.56 -29.61 1.46
N ALA A 36 29.55 -29.12 2.71
CA ALA A 36 30.55 -28.23 3.31
C ALA A 36 30.64 -26.73 2.92
N LYS A 37 29.61 -26.11 2.32
CA LYS A 37 29.75 -24.73 1.79
C LYS A 37 28.81 -23.66 2.32
N LEU A 38 28.28 -23.75 3.55
CA LEU A 38 27.46 -22.66 4.14
C LEU A 38 28.21 -21.31 4.10
N SER A 39 29.49 -21.27 4.46
CA SER A 39 30.32 -20.06 4.36
C SER A 39 30.46 -19.53 2.92
N SER A 40 30.46 -20.41 1.91
CA SER A 40 30.47 -19.95 0.51
C SER A 40 29.14 -19.34 0.09
N VAL A 41 28.01 -19.85 0.61
CA VAL A 41 26.68 -19.25 0.41
C VAL A 41 26.60 -17.88 1.05
N LEU A 42 27.06 -17.75 2.30
CA LEU A 42 27.12 -16.47 3.03
C LEU A 42 28.01 -15.46 2.28
N ASN A 43 29.18 -15.87 1.80
CA ASN A 43 30.05 -14.98 0.99
C ASN A 43 29.40 -14.56 -0.35
N LEU A 44 28.58 -15.42 -0.95
CA LEU A 44 27.88 -15.10 -2.20
C LEU A 44 26.76 -14.08 -1.95
N ILE A 45 26.11 -14.19 -0.79
CA ILE A 45 25.15 -13.23 -0.26
C ILE A 45 25.81 -11.86 -0.06
N GLU A 46 26.92 -11.78 0.67
CA GLU A 46 27.64 -10.52 0.92
C GLU A 46 28.04 -9.83 -0.38
N LYS A 47 28.50 -10.59 -1.38
CA LYS A 47 28.84 -10.06 -2.71
C LYS A 47 27.64 -9.45 -3.44
N ARG A 48 26.42 -9.92 -3.17
CA ARG A 48 25.19 -9.39 -3.78
C ARG A 48 24.61 -8.23 -2.98
N VAL A 49 24.84 -8.18 -1.67
CA VAL A 49 24.37 -7.10 -0.79
C VAL A 49 25.53 -6.27 -0.32
N SER A 50 25.80 -5.18 -1.03
CA SER A 50 26.85 -4.25 -0.67
C SER A 50 26.72 -3.78 0.79
N GLY A 51 27.77 -3.96 1.58
CA GLY A 51 27.86 -3.56 2.99
C GLY A 51 27.36 -4.59 4.00
N LEU A 52 26.67 -5.66 3.59
CA LEU A 52 26.29 -6.72 4.52
C LEU A 52 27.50 -7.56 4.91
N ASN A 53 27.75 -7.72 6.20
CA ASN A 53 28.70 -8.68 6.74
C ASN A 53 27.96 -9.80 7.46
N LEU A 54 28.33 -11.04 7.18
CA LEU A 54 27.78 -12.26 7.75
C LEU A 54 28.90 -13.09 8.35
N SER A 55 28.68 -13.58 9.57
CA SER A 55 29.51 -14.61 10.17
C SER A 55 28.64 -15.71 10.71
N TYR A 56 29.18 -16.92 10.78
CA TYR A 56 28.46 -18.11 11.21
C TYR A 56 29.26 -18.82 12.30
N GLU A 57 28.61 -19.03 13.44
CA GLU A 57 29.10 -19.84 14.54
C GLU A 57 28.31 -21.16 14.57
N GLU A 58 29.02 -22.27 14.39
CA GLU A 58 28.39 -23.60 14.42
C GLU A 58 28.11 -24.03 15.85
N THR A 59 26.86 -24.38 16.14
CA THR A 59 26.46 -24.89 17.47
C THR A 59 26.32 -26.41 17.47
N SER A 60 25.84 -27.00 16.37
CA SER A 60 25.78 -28.45 16.19
C SER A 60 25.85 -28.87 14.71
N SER A 61 26.47 -30.02 14.44
CA SER A 61 26.43 -30.63 13.11
C SER A 61 26.17 -32.13 13.18
N GLY A 62 25.28 -32.59 12.30
CA GLY A 62 25.01 -34.00 12.04
C GLY A 62 25.31 -34.34 10.59
N LEU A 63 25.21 -35.62 10.19
CA LEU A 63 25.44 -36.01 8.78
C LEU A 63 24.50 -35.28 7.80
N PHE A 64 23.24 -35.06 8.19
CA PHE A 64 22.19 -34.46 7.36
C PHE A 64 21.57 -33.19 7.98
N SER A 65 22.22 -32.60 8.98
CA SER A 65 21.76 -31.36 9.59
C SER A 65 22.90 -30.45 10.00
N ARG A 66 22.66 -29.15 10.00
CA ARG A 66 23.54 -28.13 10.56
C ARG A 66 22.71 -27.17 11.39
N GLU A 67 23.21 -26.82 12.56
CA GLU A 67 22.64 -25.81 13.44
C GLU A 67 23.73 -24.82 13.85
N GLY A 68 23.37 -23.54 13.94
CA GLY A 68 24.32 -22.50 14.31
C GLY A 68 23.67 -21.13 14.41
N ILE A 69 24.49 -20.13 14.70
CA ILE A 69 24.09 -18.75 14.82
C ILE A 69 24.75 -17.96 13.69
N VAL A 70 23.93 -17.26 12.91
CA VAL A 70 24.39 -16.29 11.91
C VAL A 70 24.36 -14.91 12.56
N HIS A 71 25.51 -14.28 12.70
CA HIS A 71 25.59 -12.87 13.06
C HIS A 71 25.63 -12.04 11.79
N TRP A 72 24.82 -10.99 11.74
CA TRP A 72 24.75 -10.06 10.61
C TRP A 72 24.99 -8.64 11.09
N SER A 73 25.66 -7.85 10.25
CA SER A 73 25.82 -6.41 10.48
C SER A 73 25.78 -5.64 9.17
N PHE A 74 25.19 -4.45 9.24
CA PHE A 74 25.08 -3.53 8.13
C PHE A 74 25.59 -2.15 8.56
N PRO A 75 26.65 -1.60 7.96
CA PRO A 75 27.17 -0.29 8.31
C PRO A 75 26.14 0.77 7.90
N LEU A 76 25.84 1.67 8.83
CA LEU A 76 24.96 2.81 8.58
C LEU A 76 25.81 4.04 8.25
N ASN A 77 25.31 4.89 7.35
CA ASN A 77 25.96 6.15 7.05
C ASN A 77 26.03 7.02 8.32
N ARG A 78 27.14 7.74 8.53
CA ARG A 78 27.37 8.59 9.73
C ARG A 78 26.31 9.66 9.98
N SER A 79 25.48 9.98 8.99
CA SER A 79 24.36 10.92 9.07
C SER A 79 22.99 10.23 9.22
N ASN A 80 22.94 9.03 9.80
CA ASN A 80 21.67 8.30 9.95
C ASN A 80 20.84 8.82 11.12
N ASP A 81 19.52 8.71 10.98
CA ASP A 81 18.53 9.13 11.98
C ASP A 81 18.62 8.35 13.31
N PHE A 82 19.43 7.28 13.39
CA PHE A 82 19.53 6.38 14.55
C PHE A 82 20.77 6.62 15.41
N ASN A 83 21.71 7.49 14.99
CA ASN A 83 23.02 7.69 15.64
C ASN A 83 23.80 6.38 15.90
N LEU A 84 23.62 5.37 15.04
CA LEU A 84 24.30 4.08 15.14
C LEU A 84 25.39 3.99 14.06
N ASN A 85 26.52 3.34 14.36
CA ASN A 85 27.53 3.08 13.34
C ASN A 85 27.12 1.92 12.42
N ASP A 86 26.39 0.96 12.96
CA ASP A 86 25.93 -0.24 12.28
C ASP A 86 24.59 -0.73 12.86
N LEU A 87 23.80 -1.40 12.01
CA LEU A 87 22.65 -2.20 12.41
C LEU A 87 23.07 -3.66 12.44
N SER A 88 23.04 -4.30 13.60
CA SER A 88 23.48 -5.68 13.80
C SER A 88 22.50 -6.50 14.63
N GLY A 89 22.55 -7.81 14.43
CA GLY A 89 21.75 -8.79 15.16
C GLY A 89 22.24 -10.22 14.90
N SER A 90 21.55 -11.18 15.51
CA SER A 90 21.88 -12.60 15.42
C SER A 90 20.66 -13.44 15.10
N THR A 91 20.86 -14.54 14.38
CA THR A 91 19.80 -15.45 13.94
C THR A 91 20.24 -16.88 14.15
N SER A 92 19.51 -17.64 14.96
CA SER A 92 19.68 -19.08 15.06
C SER A 92 19.10 -19.74 13.80
N ILE A 93 19.84 -20.68 13.22
CA ILE A 93 19.44 -21.40 12.01
C ILE A 93 19.60 -22.89 12.22
N LYS A 94 18.62 -23.65 11.72
CA LYS A 94 18.64 -25.10 11.58
C LYS A 94 18.38 -25.47 10.13
N VAL A 95 19.30 -26.23 9.54
CA VAL A 95 19.21 -26.68 8.15
C VAL A 95 19.22 -28.21 8.14
N VAL A 96 18.28 -28.80 7.40
CA VAL A 96 18.14 -30.24 7.22
C VAL A 96 18.24 -30.58 5.74
N PHE A 97 19.15 -31.48 5.42
CA PHE A 97 19.42 -31.97 4.07
C PHE A 97 18.64 -33.26 3.83
N ALA A 98 17.72 -33.23 2.88
CA ALA A 98 16.97 -34.39 2.41
C ALA A 98 17.39 -34.72 0.96
N PRO A 99 17.15 -35.95 0.48
CA PRO A 99 17.31 -36.26 -0.93
C PRO A 99 16.53 -35.26 -1.81
N PHE A 100 17.25 -34.54 -2.66
CA PHE A 100 16.73 -33.53 -3.59
C PHE A 100 16.02 -32.33 -2.95
N ALA A 101 16.15 -32.12 -1.64
CA ALA A 101 15.55 -30.98 -0.95
C ALA A 101 16.37 -30.48 0.24
N ILE A 102 16.35 -29.18 0.47
CA ILE A 102 16.91 -28.53 1.66
C ILE A 102 15.77 -27.84 2.36
N ASN A 103 15.58 -28.15 3.65
CA ASN A 103 14.64 -27.42 4.49
C ASN A 103 15.44 -26.69 5.55
N GLY A 104 15.01 -25.50 5.94
CA GLY A 104 15.58 -24.86 7.11
C GLY A 104 14.59 -23.98 7.83
N GLU A 105 14.88 -23.78 9.10
CA GLU A 105 14.11 -22.95 10.02
C GLU A 105 15.09 -21.98 10.68
N PHE A 106 14.62 -20.79 10.97
CA PHE A 106 15.43 -19.79 11.65
C PHE A 106 14.57 -18.93 12.57
N HIS A 107 15.19 -18.41 13.62
CA HIS A 107 14.57 -17.47 14.54
C HIS A 107 15.58 -16.44 15.02
N SER A 108 15.08 -15.25 15.34
CA SER A 108 15.89 -14.18 15.93
C SER A 108 16.46 -14.59 17.28
N GLU A 109 17.71 -14.20 17.52
CA GLU A 109 18.35 -14.26 18.84
C GLU A 109 18.43 -12.87 19.45
N LYS A 110 18.42 -12.80 20.78
CA LYS A 110 18.57 -11.51 21.49
C LYS A 110 20.00 -10.97 21.36
N GLY A 111 20.13 -9.67 21.16
CA GLY A 111 21.39 -8.93 21.11
C GLY A 111 21.62 -8.13 19.82
N GLY A 112 22.71 -7.37 19.80
CA GLY A 112 23.05 -6.47 18.69
C GLY A 112 22.41 -5.08 18.79
N THR A 113 22.71 -4.22 17.82
CA THR A 113 22.19 -2.84 17.84
C THR A 113 20.73 -2.74 17.43
N LEU A 114 20.17 -3.75 16.73
CA LEU A 114 18.73 -3.82 16.43
C LEU A 114 17.89 -3.89 17.71
N ASP A 115 18.21 -4.82 18.61
CA ASP A 115 17.48 -4.98 19.87
C ASP A 115 17.58 -3.73 20.75
N ALA A 116 18.77 -3.13 20.81
CA ALA A 116 18.98 -1.87 21.54
C ALA A 116 18.12 -0.74 20.96
N LEU A 117 18.04 -0.64 19.63
CA LEU A 117 17.23 0.36 18.95
C LEU A 117 15.72 0.13 19.20
N LEU A 118 15.26 -1.11 19.17
CA LEU A 118 13.86 -1.46 19.43
C LEU A 118 13.47 -1.13 20.89
N GLN A 119 14.33 -1.48 21.85
CA GLN A 119 14.13 -1.14 23.26
C GLN A 119 14.10 0.38 23.50
N GLN A 120 15.02 1.14 22.90
CA GLN A 120 15.03 2.61 22.99
C GLN A 120 13.74 3.24 22.46
N ASN A 121 13.07 2.59 21.50
CA ASN A 121 11.83 3.07 20.91
C ASN A 121 10.57 2.50 21.56
N LEU A 122 10.70 1.87 22.75
CA LEU A 122 9.61 1.24 23.51
C LEU A 122 8.89 0.14 22.70
N ILE A 123 9.62 -0.55 21.83
CA ILE A 123 9.15 -1.72 21.10
C ILE A 123 9.68 -2.95 21.84
N ALA A 124 8.82 -3.59 22.61
CA ALA A 124 9.18 -4.76 23.41
C ALA A 124 8.68 -6.06 22.77
N GLY A 125 9.51 -7.10 22.81
CA GLY A 125 9.11 -8.44 22.37
C GLY A 125 9.11 -8.65 20.86
N PHE A 126 9.76 -7.76 20.09
CA PHE A 126 9.98 -7.99 18.67
C PHE A 126 10.90 -9.21 18.48
N ALA A 127 10.37 -10.22 17.81
CA ALA A 127 11.10 -11.40 17.37
C ALA A 127 10.61 -11.76 15.97
N TYR A 128 11.43 -12.49 15.23
CA TYR A 128 11.04 -13.03 13.92
C TYR A 128 11.43 -14.50 13.83
N GLN A 129 10.65 -15.24 13.05
CA GLN A 129 10.92 -16.62 12.69
C GLN A 129 10.61 -16.85 11.23
N GLY A 130 11.30 -17.79 10.62
CA GLY A 130 11.04 -18.16 9.25
C GLY A 130 11.41 -19.59 8.93
N ALA A 131 10.92 -20.04 7.79
CA ALA A 131 11.23 -21.34 7.23
C ALA A 131 11.47 -21.20 5.74
N PHE A 132 12.40 -21.99 5.22
CA PHE A 132 12.67 -22.07 3.79
C PHE A 132 12.72 -23.52 3.32
N LYS A 133 12.38 -23.70 2.04
CA LYS A 133 12.45 -24.99 1.35
C LYS A 133 12.98 -24.79 -0.05
N VAL A 134 14.00 -25.55 -0.43
CA VAL A 134 14.58 -25.58 -1.77
C VAL A 134 14.48 -27.00 -2.30
N LYS A 135 13.91 -27.19 -3.49
CA LYS A 135 13.89 -28.48 -4.20
C LYS A 135 14.76 -28.42 -5.44
N ALA A 136 15.52 -29.49 -5.70
CA ALA A 136 16.44 -29.57 -6.84
C ALA A 136 15.82 -30.21 -8.08
N LEU A 137 14.94 -31.22 -7.92
CA LEU A 137 14.37 -31.98 -9.05
C LEU A 137 13.31 -31.17 -9.83
N LEU A 138 12.48 -30.45 -9.09
CA LEU A 138 11.58 -29.42 -9.58
C LEU A 138 12.04 -28.13 -8.90
N PRO A 139 12.79 -27.24 -9.59
CA PRO A 139 13.35 -26.04 -8.98
C PRO A 139 12.24 -25.23 -8.32
N GLU A 140 12.23 -25.24 -7.00
CA GLU A 140 11.19 -24.59 -6.20
C GLU A 140 11.86 -24.05 -4.96
N VAL A 141 11.69 -22.77 -4.70
CA VAL A 141 12.17 -22.10 -3.50
C VAL A 141 11.00 -21.42 -2.83
N ASN A 142 10.71 -21.83 -1.61
CA ASN A 142 9.73 -21.18 -0.75
C ASN A 142 10.44 -20.60 0.46
N LEU A 143 10.02 -19.41 0.86
CA LEU A 143 10.41 -18.76 2.09
C LEU A 143 9.15 -18.16 2.73
N ALA A 144 9.00 -18.40 4.02
CA ALA A 144 8.02 -17.72 4.85
C ALA A 144 8.76 -17.10 6.02
N VAL A 145 8.58 -15.81 6.25
CA VAL A 145 9.08 -15.09 7.43
C VAL A 145 7.91 -14.45 8.12
N LYS A 146 7.88 -14.48 9.44
CA LYS A 146 6.90 -13.75 10.24
C LYS A 146 7.52 -13.12 11.47
N THR A 147 6.90 -12.05 11.95
CA THR A 147 7.20 -11.43 13.24
C THR A 147 6.20 -11.87 14.29
N ASP A 148 6.58 -11.74 15.55
CA ASP A 148 5.62 -11.84 16.65
C ASP A 148 4.77 -10.57 16.76
N ASN A 149 3.67 -10.67 17.52
CA ASN A 149 2.88 -9.51 17.90
C ASN A 149 3.71 -8.63 18.84
N THR A 150 3.65 -7.32 18.65
CA THR A 150 4.38 -6.35 19.49
C THR A 150 3.46 -5.26 19.99
N VAL A 151 3.81 -4.63 21.10
CA VAL A 151 3.10 -3.47 21.64
C VAL A 151 4.01 -2.25 21.56
N LEU A 152 3.47 -1.16 21.03
CA LEU A 152 4.11 0.14 20.99
C LEU A 152 3.47 1.06 22.02
N GLY A 153 4.28 1.57 22.96
CA GLY A 153 3.86 2.63 23.87
C GLY A 153 3.79 3.99 23.15
N LEU A 154 2.64 4.66 23.27
CA LEU A 154 2.44 6.05 22.86
C LEU A 154 2.42 6.95 24.10
N GLU A 155 2.56 8.26 23.90
CA GLU A 155 2.51 9.22 25.01
C GLU A 155 1.12 9.27 25.67
N ASP A 156 0.08 9.04 24.88
CA ASP A 156 -1.32 9.15 25.27
C ASP A 156 -2.11 7.84 25.11
N GLY A 157 -1.41 6.70 24.99
CA GLY A 157 -2.05 5.41 24.75
C GLY A 157 -1.09 4.30 24.35
N LYS A 158 -1.62 3.30 23.65
CA LYS A 158 -0.87 2.14 23.17
C LYS A 158 -1.37 1.64 21.83
N CYS A 159 -0.47 1.06 21.05
CA CYS A 159 -0.79 0.34 19.81
C CYS A 159 -0.33 -1.11 19.90
N ALA A 160 -1.27 -2.05 19.77
CA ALA A 160 -0.93 -3.44 19.48
C ALA A 160 -0.69 -3.57 17.98
N LEU A 161 0.51 -4.00 17.59
CA LEU A 161 0.86 -4.33 16.21
C LEU A 161 0.78 -5.85 16.08
N GLY A 162 -0.06 -6.31 15.16
CA GLY A 162 -0.18 -7.73 14.83
C GLY A 162 1.00 -8.23 14.02
N GLN A 163 1.09 -9.56 13.91
CA GLN A 163 2.09 -10.25 13.09
C GLN A 163 2.17 -9.67 11.68
N ILE A 164 3.40 -9.50 11.21
CA ILE A 164 3.72 -9.25 9.81
C ILE A 164 4.33 -10.53 9.25
N ALA A 165 3.99 -10.88 8.02
CA ALA A 165 4.53 -12.03 7.32
C ALA A 165 4.93 -11.68 5.88
N LEU A 166 6.03 -12.26 5.43
CA LEU A 166 6.51 -12.18 4.07
C LEU A 166 6.66 -13.60 3.53
N PHE A 167 6.01 -13.87 2.41
CA PHE A 167 6.08 -15.11 1.68
C PHE A 167 6.73 -14.84 0.33
N ILE A 168 7.69 -15.68 -0.03
CA ILE A 168 8.37 -15.66 -1.32
C ILE A 168 8.31 -17.07 -1.87
N SER A 169 7.79 -17.23 -3.08
CA SER A 169 7.81 -18.49 -3.82
C SER A 169 8.44 -18.26 -5.19
N ALA A 170 9.27 -19.17 -5.63
CA ALA A 170 9.84 -19.13 -6.97
C ALA A 170 9.97 -20.55 -7.51
N SER A 171 9.27 -20.82 -8.60
CA SER A 171 9.29 -22.11 -9.29
C SER A 171 10.20 -22.10 -10.54
N SER A 172 10.81 -20.96 -10.85
CA SER A 172 11.79 -20.83 -11.94
C SER A 172 12.76 -19.68 -11.65
N PRO A 173 13.93 -19.63 -12.31
CA PRO A 173 14.88 -18.51 -12.18
C PRO A 173 14.31 -17.16 -12.61
N ASP A 174 13.28 -17.18 -13.45
CA ASP A 174 12.75 -15.99 -14.13
C ASP A 174 11.43 -15.48 -13.53
N LYS A 175 10.88 -16.14 -12.50
CA LYS A 175 9.60 -15.77 -11.89
C LYS A 175 9.63 -15.97 -10.39
N ALA A 176 9.09 -15.01 -9.66
CA ALA A 176 8.82 -15.14 -8.24
C ALA A 176 7.44 -14.57 -7.91
N ASP A 177 6.79 -15.15 -6.92
CA ASP A 177 5.62 -14.64 -6.24
C ASP A 177 6.06 -14.07 -4.90
N LEU A 178 5.69 -12.82 -4.66
CA LEU A 178 5.93 -12.11 -3.41
C LEU A 178 4.58 -11.84 -2.76
N GLU A 179 4.41 -12.21 -1.50
CA GLU A 179 3.21 -11.90 -0.74
C GLU A 179 3.59 -11.36 0.64
N PHE A 180 3.20 -10.12 0.90
CA PHE A 180 3.33 -9.46 2.18
C PHE A 180 1.96 -9.44 2.86
N ASN A 181 1.89 -9.90 4.10
CA ASN A 181 0.71 -9.90 4.93
C ASN A 181 1.02 -9.14 6.23
N ALA A 182 0.17 -8.21 6.62
CA ALA A 182 0.18 -7.63 7.94
C ALA A 182 -1.19 -7.85 8.57
N ALA A 183 -1.21 -8.53 9.73
CA ALA A 183 -2.42 -8.69 10.52
C ALA A 183 -3.02 -7.32 10.90
N GLY A 184 -2.16 -6.29 11.00
CA GLY A 184 -2.54 -4.90 11.11
C GLY A 184 -2.19 -4.31 12.48
N PHE A 185 -2.92 -3.30 12.93
CA PHE A 185 -2.70 -2.68 14.23
C PHE A 185 -3.99 -2.24 14.91
N ASN A 186 -3.95 -2.12 16.23
CA ASN A 186 -5.04 -1.60 17.04
C ASN A 186 -4.47 -0.61 18.06
N CYS A 187 -4.72 0.67 17.83
CA CYS A 187 -4.27 1.80 18.62
C CYS A 187 -5.44 2.38 19.41
N LYS A 188 -5.22 2.61 20.71
CA LYS A 188 -6.24 3.19 21.59
C LYS A 188 -5.60 4.15 22.58
N SER A 189 -6.22 5.32 22.73
CA SER A 189 -5.81 6.31 23.71
C SER A 189 -6.24 5.93 25.13
N ASP A 190 -5.38 6.25 26.10
CA ASP A 190 -5.69 6.22 27.52
C ASP A 190 -6.36 7.52 28.01
N VAL A 191 -6.22 8.61 27.25
CA VAL A 191 -6.94 9.88 27.47
C VAL A 191 -8.41 9.71 27.11
N LYS A 192 -9.30 10.31 27.91
CA LYS A 192 -10.75 10.13 27.75
C LYS A 192 -11.48 11.45 27.59
N TYR A 193 -12.42 11.49 26.65
CA TYR A 193 -13.41 12.56 26.44
C TYR A 193 -14.79 11.97 26.63
N ALA A 194 -15.59 12.56 27.53
CA ALA A 194 -16.91 12.05 27.90
C ALA A 194 -16.94 10.53 28.19
N GLY A 195 -15.90 10.03 28.88
CA GLY A 195 -15.76 8.61 29.26
C GLY A 195 -15.24 7.67 28.16
N GLN A 196 -15.05 8.14 26.93
CA GLN A 196 -14.55 7.36 25.80
C GLN A 196 -13.11 7.72 25.45
N SER A 197 -12.33 6.77 24.93
CA SER A 197 -10.94 7.04 24.51
C SER A 197 -10.87 8.15 23.47
N ALA A 198 -9.84 9.00 23.55
CA ALA A 198 -9.64 10.11 22.63
C ALA A 198 -9.56 9.64 21.17
N TYR A 199 -8.98 8.47 20.92
CA TYR A 199 -9.08 7.78 19.65
C TYR A 199 -9.08 6.25 19.84
N SER A 200 -9.64 5.57 18.85
CA SER A 200 -9.50 4.15 18.59
C SER A 200 -9.31 3.96 17.09
N VAL A 201 -8.14 3.51 16.69
CA VAL A 201 -7.79 3.29 15.27
C VAL A 201 -7.38 1.85 15.08
N LYS A 202 -8.02 1.16 14.14
CA LYS A 202 -7.79 -0.25 13.83
C LYS A 202 -7.54 -0.39 12.35
N LEU A 203 -6.55 -1.20 11.99
CA LEU A 203 -6.28 -1.67 10.64
C LEU A 203 -6.13 -3.18 10.73
N GLU A 204 -6.75 -3.93 9.83
CA GLU A 204 -6.71 -5.38 9.80
C GLU A 204 -6.51 -5.94 8.40
N GLY A 205 -5.73 -7.02 8.32
CA GLY A 205 -5.65 -7.85 7.12
C GLY A 205 -5.14 -7.12 5.89
N LEU A 206 -4.05 -6.36 6.02
CA LEU A 206 -3.35 -5.79 4.86
C LEU A 206 -2.59 -6.90 4.14
N ASN A 207 -2.86 -7.08 2.85
CA ASN A 207 -2.19 -8.04 1.99
C ASN A 207 -1.68 -7.32 0.73
N ILE A 208 -0.45 -7.59 0.34
CA ILE A 208 0.15 -7.09 -0.90
C ILE A 208 0.77 -8.28 -1.62
N LYS A 209 0.32 -8.56 -2.84
CA LYS A 209 0.92 -9.59 -3.71
C LYS A 209 1.58 -8.93 -4.90
N GLY A 210 2.71 -9.48 -5.32
CA GLY A 210 3.41 -9.06 -6.52
C GLY A 210 3.96 -10.26 -7.27
N HIS A 211 3.95 -10.18 -8.60
CA HIS A 211 4.41 -11.25 -9.49
C HIS A 211 5.57 -10.74 -10.36
N PRO A 212 6.75 -10.48 -9.78
CA PRO A 212 7.90 -10.07 -10.56
C PRO A 212 8.37 -11.18 -11.52
N THR A 213 8.77 -10.74 -12.72
CA THR A 213 9.43 -11.58 -13.72
C THR A 213 10.80 -11.02 -14.05
N TYR A 214 11.75 -11.89 -14.36
CA TYR A 214 13.10 -11.52 -14.81
C TYR A 214 13.20 -11.80 -16.31
N ILE A 215 13.27 -10.75 -17.10
CA ILE A 215 13.33 -10.83 -18.57
C ILE A 215 14.51 -9.99 -19.04
N ASN A 216 15.41 -10.59 -19.83
CA ASN A 216 16.55 -9.87 -20.46
C ASN A 216 17.40 -9.07 -19.46
N LYS A 217 17.70 -9.68 -18.30
CA LYS A 217 18.46 -9.08 -17.19
C LYS A 217 17.76 -7.97 -16.41
N ASN A 218 16.48 -7.71 -16.67
CA ASN A 218 15.68 -6.70 -15.97
C ASN A 218 14.54 -7.36 -15.18
N ILE A 219 14.25 -6.83 -14.00
CA ILE A 219 13.07 -7.19 -13.21
C ILE A 219 11.90 -6.36 -13.73
N ASN A 220 10.83 -7.02 -14.16
CA ASN A 220 9.55 -6.44 -14.52
C ASN A 220 8.50 -6.85 -13.48
N ILE A 221 7.60 -5.94 -13.14
CA ILE A 221 6.45 -6.23 -12.28
C ILE A 221 5.22 -6.22 -13.19
N ASN A 222 4.64 -7.39 -13.40
CA ASN A 222 3.52 -7.55 -14.34
C ASN A 222 2.17 -7.30 -13.65
N GLY A 223 2.14 -7.38 -12.32
CA GLY A 223 0.97 -6.99 -11.55
C GLY A 223 1.24 -6.92 -10.05
N ILE A 224 0.37 -6.17 -9.37
CA ILE A 224 0.36 -5.96 -7.93
C ILE A 224 -1.10 -6.09 -7.47
N SER A 225 -1.35 -6.89 -6.45
CA SER A 225 -2.64 -6.96 -5.78
C SER A 225 -2.52 -6.34 -4.39
N LEU A 226 -3.48 -5.52 -4.01
CA LEU A 226 -3.61 -4.92 -2.69
C LEU A 226 -4.93 -5.38 -2.08
N GLY A 227 -4.90 -5.79 -0.83
CA GLY A 227 -6.08 -6.13 -0.04
C GLY A 227 -5.99 -5.51 1.34
N LEU A 228 -7.12 -5.07 1.86
CA LEU A 228 -7.29 -4.60 3.24
C LEU A 228 -8.66 -5.08 3.73
N ALA A 229 -8.65 -5.91 4.77
CA ALA A 229 -9.88 -6.45 5.33
C ALA A 229 -10.72 -5.36 5.99
N ASP A 230 -10.14 -4.62 6.92
CA ASP A 230 -10.85 -3.58 7.66
C ASP A 230 -9.92 -2.43 8.04
N PHE A 231 -10.43 -1.21 7.97
CA PHE A 231 -9.86 -0.07 8.68
C PHE A 231 -10.97 0.73 9.33
N TYR A 232 -10.72 1.18 10.55
CA TYR A 232 -11.67 1.93 11.36
C TYR A 232 -10.93 2.99 12.16
N ALA A 233 -11.48 4.19 12.21
CA ALA A 233 -11.03 5.28 13.03
C ALA A 233 -12.24 5.97 13.69
N ASP A 234 -12.24 5.98 15.01
CA ASP A 234 -13.15 6.75 15.85
C ASP A 234 -12.31 7.66 16.73
N PHE A 235 -12.57 8.96 16.70
CA PHE A 235 -11.80 9.92 17.47
C PHE A 235 -12.64 11.09 17.96
N SER A 236 -12.25 11.63 19.12
CA SER A 236 -12.77 12.88 19.65
C SER A 236 -12.31 14.04 18.79
N THR A 237 -13.26 14.84 18.31
CA THR A 237 -12.97 16.07 17.56
C THR A 237 -12.10 17.00 18.39
N LEU A 238 -12.42 17.14 19.69
CA LEU A 238 -11.71 17.99 20.65
C LEU A 238 -10.24 17.61 20.77
N TYR A 239 -9.95 16.31 20.84
CA TYR A 239 -8.59 15.82 20.83
C TYR A 239 -7.88 16.19 19.52
N ALA A 240 -8.54 16.01 18.38
CA ALA A 240 -7.95 16.30 17.06
C ALA A 240 -7.63 17.80 16.87
N ILE A 241 -8.42 18.69 17.46
CA ILE A 241 -8.20 20.15 17.42
C ILE A 241 -7.37 20.69 18.62
N GLY A 242 -6.89 19.80 19.50
CA GLY A 242 -5.90 20.13 20.54
C GLY A 242 -6.48 20.66 21.86
N PHE A 243 -7.78 20.51 22.10
CA PHE A 243 -8.36 20.78 23.43
C PHE A 243 -8.01 19.65 24.39
N SER A 244 -7.98 19.95 25.69
CA SER A 244 -7.83 19.00 26.78
C SER A 244 -9.21 18.45 27.21
N PRO A 245 -9.29 17.25 27.82
CA PRO A 245 -10.55 16.74 28.39
C PRO A 245 -11.19 17.66 29.44
N ASP A 246 -10.39 18.47 30.12
CA ASP A 246 -10.82 19.36 31.20
C ASP A 246 -11.22 20.76 30.71
N ASP A 247 -11.03 21.06 29.41
CA ASP A 247 -11.38 22.36 28.87
C ASP A 247 -12.90 22.56 28.84
N ALA A 248 -13.34 23.77 29.17
CA ALA A 248 -14.75 24.13 29.15
C ALA A 248 -15.24 24.28 27.71
N VAL A 249 -15.77 23.18 27.16
CA VAL A 249 -16.35 23.10 25.81
C VAL A 249 -17.86 22.88 25.89
N ARG A 250 -18.57 23.30 24.84
CA ARG A 250 -20.04 23.16 24.78
C ARG A 250 -20.50 21.71 24.70
N ASP A 251 -19.77 20.88 23.95
CA ASP A 251 -20.05 19.46 23.79
C ASP A 251 -18.76 18.63 23.95
N PRO A 252 -18.52 18.02 25.13
CA PRO A 252 -17.36 17.15 25.36
C PRO A 252 -17.46 15.78 24.67
N SER A 253 -18.63 15.45 24.10
CA SER A 253 -18.91 14.14 23.49
C SER A 253 -18.72 14.10 21.97
N LEU A 254 -18.34 15.22 21.36
CA LEU A 254 -18.20 15.37 19.91
C LEU A 254 -17.15 14.40 19.33
N ARG A 255 -17.55 13.56 18.39
CA ARG A 255 -16.69 12.52 17.81
C ARG A 255 -16.93 12.34 16.33
N GLU A 256 -15.89 11.90 15.65
CA GLU A 256 -15.85 11.58 14.23
C GLU A 256 -15.66 10.08 14.00
N TYR A 257 -16.20 9.57 12.90
CA TYR A 257 -16.08 8.16 12.51
C TYR A 257 -15.75 8.01 11.04
N PHE A 258 -14.83 7.09 10.75
CA PHE A 258 -14.51 6.65 9.40
C PHE A 258 -14.19 5.15 9.41
N SER A 259 -14.70 4.40 8.44
CA SER A 259 -14.31 3.02 8.20
C SER A 259 -14.25 2.69 6.71
N VAL A 260 -13.41 1.71 6.40
CA VAL A 260 -13.41 1.02 5.11
C VAL A 260 -13.36 -0.48 5.35
N HIS A 261 -14.05 -1.23 4.49
CA HIS A 261 -14.18 -2.68 4.61
C HIS A 261 -13.96 -3.34 3.26
N GLY A 262 -13.20 -4.44 3.25
CA GLY A 262 -12.97 -5.27 2.08
C GLY A 262 -12.38 -4.52 0.89
N ILE A 263 -11.43 -3.60 1.13
CA ILE A 263 -10.77 -2.89 0.02
C ILE A 263 -9.88 -3.88 -0.73
N GLY A 264 -10.09 -4.02 -2.03
CA GLY A 264 -9.26 -4.79 -2.93
C GLY A 264 -8.90 -3.96 -4.16
N ALA A 265 -7.66 -4.07 -4.63
CA ALA A 265 -7.21 -3.45 -5.87
C ALA A 265 -6.17 -4.32 -6.56
N ASP A 266 -6.47 -4.76 -7.77
CA ASP A 266 -5.55 -5.44 -8.67
C ASP A 266 -5.04 -4.44 -9.70
N PHE A 267 -3.73 -4.40 -9.88
CA PHE A 267 -3.04 -3.63 -10.90
C PHE A 267 -2.37 -4.61 -11.85
N GLU A 268 -2.71 -4.53 -13.13
CA GLU A 268 -2.00 -5.22 -14.20
C GLU A 268 -1.19 -4.21 -14.99
N ILE A 269 0.09 -4.51 -15.21
CA ILE A 269 1.00 -3.68 -16.00
C ILE A 269 1.33 -4.46 -17.26
N LYS A 270 0.85 -3.98 -18.41
CA LYS A 270 1.18 -4.57 -19.72
C LYS A 270 2.64 -4.31 -20.07
N ASP A 271 3.22 -5.23 -20.82
CA ASP A 271 4.58 -5.10 -21.33
C ASP A 271 4.76 -3.76 -22.07
N PRO A 272 5.89 -3.08 -21.89
CA PRO A 272 6.14 -1.80 -22.53
C PRO A 272 6.23 -1.95 -24.05
N ASP A 273 5.72 -0.96 -24.77
CA ASP A 273 5.89 -0.84 -26.21
C ASP A 273 7.35 -0.52 -26.60
N LYS A 274 7.61 -0.41 -27.91
CA LYS A 274 8.95 -0.13 -28.44
C LYS A 274 9.56 1.18 -27.93
N ASP A 275 8.72 2.12 -27.50
CA ASP A 275 9.11 3.43 -26.99
C ASP A 275 9.22 3.43 -25.45
N GLY A 276 8.99 2.29 -24.80
CA GLY A 276 9.13 2.09 -23.36
C GLY A 276 7.90 2.48 -22.55
N PHE A 277 6.72 2.59 -23.16
CA PHE A 277 5.48 2.93 -22.47
C PHE A 277 4.57 1.70 -22.30
N SER A 278 3.99 1.54 -21.11
CA SER A 278 3.07 0.48 -20.73
C SER A 278 1.63 0.99 -20.62
N GLU A 279 0.68 0.06 -20.62
CA GLU A 279 -0.68 0.28 -20.15
C GLU A 279 -0.81 -0.26 -18.72
N VAL A 280 -1.44 0.51 -17.85
CA VAL A 280 -1.79 0.10 -16.49
C VAL A 280 -3.30 -0.09 -16.43
N ILE A 281 -3.73 -1.30 -16.09
CA ILE A 281 -5.12 -1.64 -15.86
C ILE A 281 -5.30 -1.80 -14.35
N SER A 282 -6.36 -1.24 -13.80
CA SER A 282 -6.67 -1.44 -12.39
C SER A 282 -8.15 -1.76 -12.20
N ASP A 283 -8.41 -2.79 -11.42
CA ASP A 283 -9.73 -3.20 -10.96
C ASP A 283 -9.72 -3.17 -9.44
N GLY A 284 -10.76 -2.65 -8.83
CA GLY A 284 -10.83 -2.68 -7.38
C GLY A 284 -12.24 -2.49 -6.85
N SER A 285 -12.38 -2.78 -5.57
CA SER A 285 -13.65 -2.71 -4.87
C SER A 285 -13.48 -2.45 -3.39
N GLY A 286 -14.59 -2.16 -2.71
CA GLY A 286 -14.65 -2.09 -1.27
C GLY A 286 -15.90 -1.39 -0.76
N ASN A 287 -15.94 -1.13 0.53
CA ASN A 287 -16.99 -0.35 1.18
C ASN A 287 -16.35 0.76 2.02
N LEU A 288 -17.06 1.88 2.15
CA LEU A 288 -16.64 3.05 2.91
C LEU A 288 -17.83 3.56 3.72
N ALA A 289 -17.62 3.86 5.00
CA ALA A 289 -18.63 4.49 5.84
C ALA A 289 -18.00 5.62 6.66
N PHE A 290 -18.73 6.72 6.85
CA PHE A 290 -18.25 7.82 7.68
C PHE A 290 -19.39 8.63 8.27
N ALA A 291 -19.10 9.35 9.36
CA ALA A 291 -19.98 10.39 9.89
C ALA A 291 -19.14 11.48 10.56
N PHE A 292 -19.44 12.74 10.19
CA PHE A 292 -18.80 13.94 10.72
C PHE A 292 -19.85 15.02 11.03
N PRO A 293 -20.36 15.16 12.26
CA PRO A 293 -20.05 14.36 13.45
C PRO A 293 -20.72 12.98 13.45
N PHE A 294 -20.08 12.00 14.08
CA PHE A 294 -20.67 10.70 14.42
C PHE A 294 -21.39 10.72 15.76
N VAL A 295 -20.87 11.48 16.74
CA VAL A 295 -21.55 11.73 18.01
C VAL A 295 -21.63 13.23 18.21
N GLU A 296 -22.83 13.73 18.50
CA GLU A 296 -23.08 15.13 18.84
C GLU A 296 -24.09 15.18 20.00
N TYR A 297 -23.78 15.96 21.05
CA TYR A 297 -24.55 16.05 22.29
C TYR A 297 -24.91 14.69 22.92
N GLY A 298 -24.02 13.71 22.79
CA GLY A 298 -24.19 12.34 23.30
C GLY A 298 -25.04 11.43 22.40
N GLU A 299 -25.57 11.93 21.29
CA GLU A 299 -26.39 11.18 20.35
C GLU A 299 -25.59 10.75 19.12
N ARG A 300 -25.79 9.50 18.68
CA ARG A 300 -25.15 8.95 17.48
C ARG A 300 -25.89 9.39 16.23
N GLN A 301 -25.15 9.87 15.25
CA GLN A 301 -25.64 10.24 13.93
C GLN A 301 -25.63 9.02 12.98
N GLU A 302 -26.46 9.10 11.93
CA GLU A 302 -26.49 8.09 10.87
C GLU A 302 -25.16 8.11 10.09
N LEU A 303 -24.64 6.92 9.74
CA LEU A 303 -23.46 6.80 8.90
C LEU A 303 -23.82 7.03 7.43
N THR A 304 -23.00 7.80 6.73
CA THR A 304 -22.99 7.85 5.27
C THR A 304 -22.23 6.62 4.78
N GLU A 305 -22.95 5.65 4.22
CA GLU A 305 -22.39 4.40 3.70
C GLU A 305 -22.36 4.37 2.17
N PHE A 306 -21.19 4.00 1.64
CA PHE A 306 -20.93 3.70 0.24
C PHE A 306 -20.58 2.23 0.14
N ASN A 307 -21.58 1.44 -0.24
CA ASN A 307 -21.47 0.00 -0.33
C ASN A 307 -21.20 -0.42 -1.78
N ASP A 308 -20.60 -1.59 -1.93
CA ASP A 308 -20.26 -2.20 -3.23
C ASP A 308 -19.53 -1.23 -4.17
N PHE A 309 -18.64 -0.39 -3.62
CA PHE A 309 -17.80 0.48 -4.43
C PHE A 309 -16.97 -0.40 -5.36
N LYS A 310 -17.00 -0.11 -6.65
CA LYS A 310 -16.26 -0.84 -7.69
C LYS A 310 -15.70 0.16 -8.68
N TYR A 311 -14.45 -0.06 -9.08
CA TYR A 311 -13.86 0.68 -10.18
C TYR A 311 -13.08 -0.27 -11.10
N ASN A 312 -13.05 0.08 -12.37
CA ASN A 312 -12.22 -0.58 -13.36
C ASN A 312 -11.76 0.47 -14.38
N PHE A 313 -10.46 0.73 -14.44
CA PHE A 313 -9.88 1.67 -15.39
C PHE A 313 -8.66 1.10 -16.12
N SER A 314 -8.36 1.68 -17.27
CA SER A 314 -7.11 1.51 -18.01
C SER A 314 -6.49 2.87 -18.27
N LEU A 315 -5.17 2.97 -18.09
CA LEU A 315 -4.36 4.14 -18.38
C LEU A 315 -3.21 3.73 -19.30
N GLY A 316 -3.33 4.10 -20.57
CA GLY A 316 -2.35 3.81 -21.61
C GLY A 316 -1.19 4.81 -21.64
N LYS A 317 -0.07 4.34 -22.20
CA LYS A 317 1.11 5.15 -22.55
C LYS A 317 1.84 5.76 -21.33
N ILE A 318 2.10 4.96 -20.30
CA ILE A 318 2.85 5.37 -19.11
C ILE A 318 4.22 4.70 -19.06
N ASN A 319 5.27 5.50 -18.85
CA ASN A 319 6.62 5.02 -18.58
C ASN A 319 6.85 4.96 -17.07
N LEU A 320 6.73 3.76 -16.49
CA LEU A 320 6.86 3.54 -15.04
C LEU A 320 8.25 3.91 -14.49
N LYS A 321 9.32 3.74 -15.27
CA LYS A 321 10.68 4.10 -14.85
C LYS A 321 10.81 5.61 -14.66
N GLU A 322 10.24 6.39 -15.57
CA GLU A 322 10.20 7.85 -15.47
C GLU A 322 9.22 8.32 -14.38
N LEU A 323 8.11 7.61 -14.19
CA LEU A 323 7.14 7.90 -13.12
C LEU A 323 7.76 7.77 -11.72
N ILE A 324 8.57 6.73 -11.48
CA ILE A 324 9.31 6.56 -10.21
C ILE A 324 10.25 7.74 -9.95
N LYS A 325 10.79 8.37 -11.00
CA LYS A 325 11.66 9.55 -10.85
C LYS A 325 10.85 10.80 -10.48
N VAL A 326 9.57 10.90 -10.86
CA VAL A 326 8.68 12.02 -10.46
C VAL A 326 8.64 12.17 -8.94
N PHE A 327 8.58 11.07 -8.20
CA PHE A 327 8.56 11.07 -6.74
C PHE A 327 9.90 11.46 -6.08
N LYS A 328 10.96 11.68 -6.88
CA LYS A 328 12.31 11.99 -6.42
C LYS A 328 12.78 13.40 -6.80
N VAL A 329 12.00 14.13 -7.60
CA VAL A 329 12.34 15.48 -8.05
C VAL A 329 11.68 16.53 -7.17
N SER A 330 12.24 17.75 -7.20
CA SER A 330 11.63 18.89 -6.53
C SER A 330 10.30 19.28 -7.21
N GLU A 331 9.45 20.01 -6.49
CA GLU A 331 8.16 20.50 -7.00
C GLU A 331 8.30 21.31 -8.29
N LYS A 332 9.41 22.07 -8.44
CA LYS A 332 9.70 22.86 -9.65
C LYS A 332 9.96 22.01 -10.90
N GLU A 333 10.43 20.79 -10.72
CA GLU A 333 10.76 19.85 -11.80
C GLU A 333 9.67 18.77 -11.98
N PHE A 334 8.72 18.70 -11.06
CA PHE A 334 7.65 17.70 -11.02
C PHE A 334 6.90 17.63 -12.34
N LEU A 335 6.42 18.77 -12.85
CA LEU A 335 5.59 18.82 -14.06
C LEU A 335 6.38 18.39 -15.31
N ALA A 336 7.63 18.84 -15.43
CA ALA A 336 8.50 18.44 -16.54
C ALA A 336 8.82 16.94 -16.49
N GLN A 337 9.04 16.37 -15.30
CA GLN A 337 9.30 14.95 -15.12
C GLN A 337 8.03 14.10 -15.35
N LEU A 338 6.85 14.61 -14.96
CA LEU A 338 5.56 13.97 -15.21
C LEU A 338 5.26 13.90 -16.71
N ILE A 339 5.51 14.97 -17.46
CA ILE A 339 5.34 15.00 -18.93
C ILE A 339 6.26 13.98 -19.63
N LYS A 340 7.45 13.71 -19.08
CA LYS A 340 8.34 12.64 -19.59
C LYS A 340 7.78 11.24 -19.31
N ALA A 341 7.10 11.07 -18.17
CA ALA A 341 6.53 9.79 -17.74
C ALA A 341 5.29 9.38 -18.53
N VAL A 342 4.69 10.28 -19.31
CA VAL A 342 3.51 10.00 -20.13
C VAL A 342 3.86 10.06 -21.62
N GLY A 343 3.18 9.29 -22.46
CA GLY A 343 3.33 9.32 -23.91
C GLY A 343 2.76 10.59 -24.54
N ASN A 344 2.95 10.77 -25.86
CA ASN A 344 2.36 11.90 -26.58
C ASN A 344 0.83 11.83 -26.64
N ASN A 345 0.25 10.64 -26.55
CA ASN A 345 -1.20 10.43 -26.55
C ASN A 345 -1.56 9.59 -25.33
N VAL A 346 -2.03 10.22 -24.27
CA VAL A 346 -2.47 9.53 -23.05
C VAL A 346 -3.93 9.17 -23.22
N GLN A 347 -4.24 7.90 -22.98
CA GLN A 347 -5.60 7.38 -23.07
C GLN A 347 -6.01 6.84 -21.72
N PHE A 348 -7.12 7.35 -21.21
CA PHE A 348 -7.76 6.87 -20.00
C PHE A 348 -9.11 6.28 -20.37
N LYS A 349 -9.38 5.06 -19.92
CA LYS A 349 -10.67 4.40 -20.06
C LYS A 349 -11.18 4.04 -18.69
N LEU A 350 -12.37 4.51 -18.34
CA LEU A 350 -13.11 4.09 -17.16
C LEU A 350 -14.21 3.13 -17.61
N ASN A 351 -13.99 1.83 -17.45
CA ASN A 351 -15.01 0.84 -17.80
C ASN A 351 -16.17 0.89 -16.82
N ASN A 352 -15.88 1.11 -15.54
CA ASN A 352 -16.89 1.26 -14.50
C ASN A 352 -16.31 2.03 -13.32
N LEU A 353 -17.12 2.93 -12.74
CA LEU A 353 -16.98 3.45 -11.39
C LEU A 353 -18.38 3.50 -10.80
N SER A 354 -18.63 2.74 -9.75
CA SER A 354 -19.97 2.60 -9.20
C SER A 354 -19.96 2.40 -7.69
N SER A 355 -21.03 2.79 -7.03
CA SER A 355 -21.31 2.44 -5.64
C SER A 355 -22.81 2.54 -5.37
N SER A 356 -23.26 1.77 -4.38
CA SER A 356 -24.60 1.85 -3.82
C SER A 356 -24.64 2.83 -2.65
N TYR A 357 -25.69 3.66 -2.62
CA TYR A 357 -25.98 4.62 -1.56
C TYR A 357 -27.47 4.55 -1.23
N LYS A 358 -27.81 4.18 0.02
CA LYS A 358 -29.21 3.97 0.46
C LYS A 358 -29.98 3.04 -0.48
N LYS A 359 -31.05 3.52 -1.13
CA LYS A 359 -31.90 2.75 -2.05
C LYS A 359 -31.47 2.85 -3.52
N ASP A 360 -30.49 3.70 -3.82
CA ASP A 360 -29.97 3.92 -5.17
C ASP A 360 -28.43 3.86 -5.20
N GLY A 361 -27.81 4.51 -6.17
CA GLY A 361 -26.37 4.46 -6.37
C GLY A 361 -25.97 5.22 -7.63
N PHE A 362 -24.69 5.18 -7.95
CA PHE A 362 -24.18 5.80 -9.18
C PHE A 362 -23.35 4.83 -10.00
N VAL A 363 -23.28 5.10 -11.29
CA VAL A 363 -22.46 4.40 -12.27
C VAL A 363 -21.91 5.44 -13.25
N ILE A 364 -20.60 5.42 -13.45
CA ILE A 364 -19.88 6.27 -14.40
C ILE A 364 -19.01 5.38 -15.27
N SER A 365 -19.07 5.61 -16.58
CA SER A 365 -18.20 4.93 -17.55
C SER A 365 -17.85 5.86 -18.69
N GLY A 366 -16.69 5.71 -19.29
CA GLY A 366 -16.29 6.57 -20.40
C GLY A 366 -14.81 6.53 -20.70
N THR A 367 -14.38 7.53 -21.47
CA THR A 367 -13.00 7.66 -21.93
C THR A 367 -12.55 9.11 -21.86
N ALA A 368 -11.27 9.32 -21.61
CA ALA A 368 -10.61 10.59 -21.81
C ALA A 368 -9.31 10.39 -22.58
N ASP A 369 -8.97 11.32 -23.46
CA ASP A 369 -7.73 11.34 -24.20
C ASP A 369 -7.08 12.73 -24.13
N ALA A 370 -5.75 12.73 -24.06
CA ALA A 370 -4.96 13.94 -24.04
C ALA A 370 -3.76 13.80 -24.97
N LEU A 371 -3.65 14.71 -25.94
CA LEU A 371 -2.51 14.84 -26.82
C LEU A 371 -1.55 15.87 -26.23
N ILE A 372 -0.32 15.45 -25.94
CA ILE A 372 0.71 16.26 -25.29
C ILE A 372 1.81 16.60 -26.31
N ASP A 373 2.06 17.90 -26.47
CA ASP A 373 3.23 18.43 -27.15
C ASP A 373 4.39 18.44 -26.15
N LYS A 374 5.27 17.44 -26.26
CA LYS A 374 6.43 17.28 -25.37
C LYS A 374 7.52 18.33 -25.58
N GLU A 375 7.62 18.92 -26.77
CA GLU A 375 8.63 19.95 -27.05
C GLU A 375 8.24 21.26 -26.38
N LYS A 376 6.94 21.57 -26.38
CA LYS A 376 6.40 22.80 -25.77
C LYS A 376 5.91 22.61 -24.34
N PHE A 377 5.93 21.39 -23.81
CA PHE A 377 5.39 21.02 -22.51
C PHE A 377 3.94 21.47 -22.32
N LYS A 378 3.10 21.28 -23.34
CA LYS A 378 1.69 21.74 -23.35
C LYS A 378 0.75 20.64 -23.80
N VAL A 379 -0.47 20.65 -23.27
CA VAL A 379 -1.59 19.85 -23.79
C VAL A 379 -2.09 20.53 -25.07
N LYS A 380 -2.09 19.78 -26.17
CA LYS A 380 -2.52 20.23 -27.50
C LYS A 380 -4.00 19.98 -27.75
N ASP A 381 -4.50 18.84 -27.28
CA ASP A 381 -5.90 18.46 -27.39
C ASP A 381 -6.28 17.68 -26.14
N ILE A 382 -7.46 17.94 -25.58
CA ILE A 382 -8.03 17.16 -24.50
C ILE A 382 -9.49 16.88 -24.80
N ARG A 383 -9.88 15.62 -24.66
CA ARG A 383 -11.23 15.16 -24.87
C ARG A 383 -11.66 14.23 -23.76
N ALA A 384 -12.93 14.30 -23.41
CA ALA A 384 -13.55 13.33 -22.53
C ALA A 384 -14.98 13.06 -22.98
N ASP A 385 -15.42 11.83 -22.80
CA ASP A 385 -16.77 11.37 -23.09
C ASP A 385 -17.16 10.36 -22.00
N PHE A 386 -18.06 10.76 -21.11
CA PHE A 386 -18.49 9.97 -19.96
C PHE A 386 -20.02 9.90 -19.91
N ASP A 387 -20.53 8.67 -19.77
CA ASP A 387 -21.91 8.41 -19.43
C ASP A 387 -22.01 8.34 -17.89
N VAL A 388 -22.91 9.14 -17.33
CA VAL A 388 -23.11 9.30 -15.89
C VAL A 388 -24.56 8.96 -15.55
N LYS A 389 -24.76 8.04 -14.62
CA LYS A 389 -26.05 7.69 -14.04
C LYS A 389 -25.96 7.79 -12.53
N SER A 390 -26.81 8.59 -11.90
CA SER A 390 -26.76 8.87 -10.47
C SER A 390 -28.16 8.82 -9.87
N GLY A 391 -28.32 8.04 -8.82
CA GLY A 391 -29.58 7.93 -8.08
C GLY A 391 -29.99 9.26 -7.47
N LYS A 392 -31.30 9.47 -7.34
CA LYS A 392 -31.85 10.72 -6.80
C LYS A 392 -31.34 11.00 -5.38
N ASP A 393 -31.39 10.02 -4.47
CA ASP A 393 -30.99 10.22 -3.08
C ASP A 393 -29.49 10.54 -2.98
N PHE A 394 -28.66 9.89 -3.80
CA PHE A 394 -27.23 10.18 -3.87
C PHE A 394 -26.94 11.59 -4.44
N THR A 395 -27.59 11.97 -5.54
CA THR A 395 -27.43 13.31 -6.12
C THR A 395 -27.92 14.40 -5.17
N ASP A 396 -29.08 14.19 -4.54
CA ASP A 396 -29.67 15.14 -3.60
C ASP A 396 -28.77 15.30 -2.34
N TYR A 397 -28.12 14.22 -1.90
CA TYR A 397 -27.09 14.27 -0.85
C TYR A 397 -25.88 15.13 -1.27
N LEU A 398 -25.35 14.93 -2.48
CA LEU A 398 -24.18 15.68 -2.98
C LEU A 398 -24.47 17.16 -3.23
N VAL A 399 -25.64 17.47 -3.78
CA VAL A 399 -25.93 18.82 -4.28
C VAL A 399 -26.31 19.78 -3.13
N HIS A 400 -26.61 19.29 -1.92
CA HIS A 400 -27.14 20.06 -0.80
C HIS A 400 -28.42 20.85 -1.18
N LYS A 401 -29.25 21.20 -0.19
CA LYS A 401 -30.52 21.90 -0.45
C LYS A 401 -30.34 23.25 -1.17
N GLU A 402 -29.24 23.94 -0.90
CA GLU A 402 -28.94 25.28 -1.41
C GLU A 402 -28.68 25.31 -2.92
N ARG A 403 -28.38 24.16 -3.56
CA ARG A 403 -28.17 24.07 -5.01
C ARG A 403 -29.23 23.22 -5.72
N SER A 404 -30.36 22.95 -5.07
CA SER A 404 -31.48 22.20 -5.66
C SER A 404 -32.04 22.87 -6.93
N ASP A 405 -31.92 24.20 -7.03
CA ASP A 405 -32.28 24.97 -8.23
C ASP A 405 -31.41 24.61 -9.45
N LEU A 406 -30.14 24.20 -9.25
CA LEU A 406 -29.25 23.78 -10.34
C LEU A 406 -29.71 22.49 -11.01
N ILE A 407 -30.23 21.53 -10.23
CA ILE A 407 -30.78 20.29 -10.78
C ILE A 407 -32.06 20.59 -11.56
N SER A 408 -32.93 21.43 -10.99
CA SER A 408 -34.18 21.83 -11.62
C SER A 408 -33.96 22.59 -12.94
N SER A 409 -33.03 23.55 -12.97
CA SER A 409 -32.66 24.27 -14.19
C SER A 409 -32.00 23.36 -15.23
N SER A 410 -31.09 22.47 -14.79
CA SER A 410 -30.43 21.51 -15.68
C SER A 410 -31.41 20.51 -16.31
N LEU A 411 -32.46 20.11 -15.60
CA LEU A 411 -33.56 19.32 -16.14
C LEU A 411 -34.36 20.11 -17.18
N ALA A 412 -34.74 21.35 -16.85
CA ALA A 412 -35.52 22.21 -17.74
C ALA A 412 -34.78 22.52 -19.05
N GLU A 413 -33.46 22.69 -18.98
CA GLU A 413 -32.58 22.96 -20.12
C GLU A 413 -32.16 21.69 -20.88
N GLY A 414 -32.53 20.50 -20.39
CA GLY A 414 -32.18 19.22 -21.02
C GLY A 414 -30.72 18.78 -20.85
N LYS A 415 -29.95 19.47 -19.99
CA LYS A 415 -28.56 19.11 -19.63
C LYS A 415 -28.47 17.76 -18.93
N ILE A 416 -29.48 17.44 -18.14
CA ILE A 416 -29.65 16.13 -17.47
C ILE A 416 -31.06 15.62 -17.75
N THR A 417 -31.23 14.30 -17.77
CA THR A 417 -32.54 13.64 -17.88
C THR A 417 -32.86 12.91 -16.57
N PHE A 418 -34.16 12.74 -16.28
CA PHE A 418 -34.61 11.96 -15.14
C PHE A 418 -35.32 10.69 -15.62
N GLU A 419 -34.69 9.55 -15.33
CA GLU A 419 -35.17 8.19 -15.57
C GLU A 419 -35.40 7.54 -14.22
N ASP A 420 -36.55 7.80 -13.59
CA ASP A 420 -36.87 7.39 -12.21
C ASP A 420 -36.36 5.96 -11.89
N PRO A 421 -35.49 5.78 -10.87
CA PRO A 421 -35.06 6.75 -9.84
C PRO A 421 -33.76 7.54 -10.11
N TYR A 422 -33.30 7.67 -11.35
CA TYR A 422 -31.96 8.16 -11.70
C TYR A 422 -31.95 9.47 -12.48
N TYR A 423 -30.99 10.32 -12.17
CA TYR A 423 -30.51 11.36 -13.08
C TYR A 423 -29.46 10.78 -14.03
N VAL A 424 -29.57 11.09 -15.31
CA VAL A 424 -28.68 10.61 -16.37
C VAL A 424 -28.14 11.77 -17.18
N THR A 425 -26.85 11.72 -17.51
CA THR A 425 -26.24 12.68 -18.44
C THR A 425 -25.07 12.08 -19.18
N LYS A 426 -24.84 12.60 -20.38
CA LYS A 426 -23.64 12.38 -21.17
C LYS A 426 -22.75 13.61 -21.08
N PHE A 427 -21.67 13.51 -20.31
CA PHE A 427 -20.66 14.54 -20.20
C PHE A 427 -19.69 14.44 -21.37
N LYS A 428 -19.44 15.56 -22.05
CA LYS A 428 -18.36 15.67 -23.03
C LYS A 428 -17.52 16.92 -22.79
N LEU A 429 -16.20 16.76 -22.87
CA LEU A 429 -15.23 17.85 -22.87
C LEU A 429 -14.48 17.83 -24.19
N GLN A 430 -14.27 19.00 -24.80
CA GLN A 430 -13.34 19.17 -25.91
C GLN A 430 -12.63 20.53 -25.76
N ASN A 431 -11.34 20.53 -25.45
CA ASN A 431 -10.50 21.74 -25.35
C ASN A 431 -11.09 22.87 -24.48
N GLY A 432 -11.75 22.50 -23.37
CA GLY A 432 -12.37 23.44 -22.44
C GLY A 432 -13.87 23.65 -22.65
N ASP A 433 -14.41 23.28 -23.82
CA ASP A 433 -15.84 23.29 -24.05
C ASP A 433 -16.48 22.07 -23.41
N VAL A 434 -17.43 22.30 -22.49
CA VAL A 434 -18.16 21.25 -21.79
C VAL A 434 -19.61 21.21 -22.27
N THR A 435 -20.11 20.01 -22.53
CA THR A 435 -21.53 19.77 -22.78
C THR A 435 -22.06 18.66 -21.90
N LEU A 436 -23.33 18.79 -21.51
CA LEU A 436 -24.11 17.77 -20.82
C LEU A 436 -25.30 17.43 -21.72
N ASN A 437 -25.45 16.18 -22.15
CA ASN A 437 -26.43 15.75 -23.15
C ASN A 437 -26.40 16.59 -24.45
N GLY A 438 -25.21 17.11 -24.82
CA GLY A 438 -25.02 17.98 -25.99
C GLY A 438 -25.41 19.44 -25.78
N VAL A 439 -25.90 19.82 -24.59
CA VAL A 439 -26.19 21.21 -24.22
C VAL A 439 -24.95 21.83 -23.58
N PRO A 440 -24.51 23.02 -24.02
CA PRO A 440 -23.38 23.72 -23.41
C PRO A 440 -23.55 23.90 -21.90
N PHE A 441 -22.51 23.57 -21.14
CA PHE A 441 -22.45 23.78 -19.70
C PHE A 441 -21.27 24.69 -19.37
N LYS A 442 -21.56 25.83 -18.77
CA LYS A 442 -20.55 26.67 -18.12
C LYS A 442 -20.77 26.53 -16.63
N ALA A 443 -19.78 26.01 -15.92
CA ALA A 443 -19.75 26.22 -14.48
C ALA A 443 -19.55 27.73 -14.28
N GLU A 444 -20.51 28.41 -13.68
CA GLU A 444 -20.24 29.71 -13.08
C GLU A 444 -19.19 29.45 -12.00
N ILE A 445 -17.95 29.86 -12.27
CA ILE A 445 -16.92 29.93 -11.25
C ILE A 445 -17.25 31.23 -10.52
N ASP A 446 -18.00 31.13 -9.43
CA ASP A 446 -18.02 32.23 -8.46
C ASP A 446 -16.59 32.36 -7.90
N ASP A 447 -16.00 33.54 -8.10
CA ASP A 447 -14.69 33.94 -7.56
C ASP A 447 -14.64 33.91 -6.03
#